data_AF-A0A317HNC7-F1
#
_entry.id   AF-A0A317HNC7-F1
#
_cell.length_a   1.000
_cell.length_b   1.000
_cell.length_c   1.000
_cell.angle_alpha   90.00
_cell.angle_beta   90.00
_cell.angle_gamma   90.00
#
_symmetry.space_group_name_H-M   'P 1'
#
loop_
_entity.id
_entity.type
_entity.pdbx_description
1 polymer ?
#
loop_
_entity_poly.entity_id
_entity_poly.type
_entity_poly.pdbx_seq_one_letter_code
_entity_poly.pdbx_strand_id
1 'polypeptide(L)'
;LDGDAVEINGIGIAGVKGFGGGFGRRALGPWGETIIKQFVHAAVDEALKLEAALARLRTRHLIALLHYAPVQDTAQGEPLEIFPFIGSSRLEEPINRYPVSLVLHGHAHRGQLEGVTKSGVRVYNVSLPLLARSFPDRPTFRVFEVPAGESDGETRPAHSTQSSPPAGSAGGRPYEPSADVMARDDTAVPLGVGASGRNI
;
A
#
# COMPACT_ATOMS: atom_id res chain seq x y z
N LEU A 1 2.91 -19.90 -2.45
CA LEU A 1 2.38 -19.04 -3.53
C LEU A 1 3.30 -17.84 -3.62
N ASP A 2 4.19 -17.81 -4.61
CA ASP A 2 5.08 -16.68 -4.91
C ASP A 2 4.71 -16.13 -6.29
N GLY A 3 3.53 -15.50 -6.37
CA GLY A 3 2.90 -15.14 -7.64
C GLY A 3 2.08 -16.28 -8.23
N ASP A 4 1.64 -17.23 -7.41
CA ASP A 4 0.75 -18.33 -7.85
C ASP A 4 -0.70 -18.08 -7.43
N ALA A 5 -1.60 -18.76 -8.11
CA ALA A 5 -3.02 -18.77 -7.79
C ALA A 5 -3.56 -20.20 -7.82
N VAL A 6 -4.52 -20.49 -6.96
CA VAL A 6 -5.22 -21.77 -6.91
C VAL A 6 -6.71 -21.52 -6.66
N GLU A 7 -7.55 -22.38 -7.21
CA GLU A 7 -8.97 -22.44 -6.90
C GLU A 7 -9.26 -23.67 -6.05
N ILE A 8 -9.99 -23.50 -4.95
CA ILE A 8 -10.41 -24.57 -4.06
C ILE A 8 -11.89 -24.37 -3.74
N ASN A 9 -12.73 -25.33 -4.12
CA ASN A 9 -14.18 -25.30 -3.87
C ASN A 9 -14.86 -23.98 -4.31
N GLY A 10 -14.50 -23.45 -5.49
CA GLY A 10 -15.03 -22.18 -6.01
C GLY A 10 -14.46 -20.91 -5.36
N ILE A 11 -13.44 -21.03 -4.50
CA ILE A 11 -12.73 -19.91 -3.89
C ILE A 11 -11.36 -19.78 -4.54
N GLY A 12 -11.10 -18.62 -5.13
CA GLY A 12 -9.81 -18.28 -5.71
C GLY A 12 -8.86 -17.71 -4.65
N ILE A 13 -7.65 -18.24 -4.59
CA ILE A 13 -6.60 -17.78 -3.67
C ILE A 13 -5.41 -17.36 -4.52
N ALA A 14 -5.07 -16.08 -4.48
CA ALA A 14 -3.85 -15.53 -5.08
C ALA A 14 -2.84 -15.24 -3.98
N GLY A 15 -1.59 -15.65 -4.15
CA GLY A 15 -0.59 -15.43 -3.12
C GLY A 15 0.79 -15.01 -3.62
N VAL A 16 1.38 -14.09 -2.87
CA VAL A 16 2.76 -13.62 -3.02
C VAL A 16 3.40 -13.53 -1.64
N LYS A 17 4.72 -13.53 -1.57
CA LYS A 17 5.39 -13.14 -0.33
C LYS A 17 5.11 -11.66 -0.05
N GLY A 18 5.25 -10.81 -1.05
CA GLY A 18 5.30 -9.37 -0.86
C GLY A 18 6.69 -8.89 -0.45
N PHE A 19 6.85 -7.58 -0.41
CA PHE A 19 8.11 -6.93 -0.01
C PHE A 19 7.85 -5.58 0.66
N GLY A 20 8.89 -5.05 1.29
CA GLY A 20 8.89 -3.75 1.93
C GLY A 20 8.90 -2.59 0.94
N GLY A 21 8.57 -1.39 1.40
CA GLY A 21 8.53 -0.17 0.61
C GLY A 21 7.86 0.99 1.33
N GLY A 22 7.21 0.74 2.46
CA GLY A 22 6.51 1.74 3.25
C GLY A 22 5.12 2.06 2.68
N PHE A 23 4.41 2.96 3.37
CA PHE A 23 2.99 3.15 3.16
C PHE A 23 2.64 4.56 2.72
N GLY A 24 1.64 4.66 1.83
CA GLY A 24 1.03 5.92 1.41
C GLY A 24 2.05 6.87 0.78
N ARG A 25 1.93 8.16 1.10
CA ARG A 25 2.81 9.22 0.54
C ARG A 25 4.27 9.10 0.97
N ARG A 26 4.56 8.31 2.00
CA ARG A 26 5.91 8.10 2.55
C ARG A 26 6.55 6.81 2.03
N ALA A 27 5.89 6.10 1.12
CA ALA A 27 6.48 4.93 0.48
C ALA A 27 7.70 5.34 -0.35
N LEU A 28 8.76 4.54 -0.29
CA LEU A 28 10.03 4.80 -0.97
C LEU A 28 9.83 4.86 -2.49
N GLY A 29 10.46 5.85 -3.13
CA GLY A 29 10.48 6.03 -4.58
C GLY A 29 11.84 5.63 -5.20
N PRO A 30 11.91 5.34 -6.51
CA PRO A 30 13.11 4.82 -7.15
C PRO A 30 14.07 5.94 -7.56
N TRP A 31 14.69 6.61 -6.59
CA TRP A 31 15.63 7.73 -6.82
C TRP A 31 17.00 7.45 -6.21
N GLY A 32 17.99 8.27 -6.55
CA GLY A 32 19.36 8.14 -6.03
C GLY A 32 20.11 6.92 -6.56
N GLU A 33 20.72 6.18 -5.64
CA GLU A 33 21.61 5.05 -5.86
C GLU A 33 20.90 3.85 -6.51
N THR A 34 21.68 3.03 -7.21
CA THR A 34 21.17 1.80 -7.85
C THR A 34 20.47 0.87 -6.86
N ILE A 35 20.99 0.74 -5.64
CA ILE A 35 20.42 -0.16 -4.63
C ILE A 35 19.03 0.30 -4.16
N ILE A 36 18.78 1.61 -4.08
CA ILE A 36 17.46 2.17 -3.73
C ILE A 36 16.45 1.85 -4.83
N LYS A 37 16.85 2.02 -6.09
CA LYS A 37 16.01 1.67 -7.25
C LYS A 37 15.70 0.17 -7.28
N GLN A 38 16.71 -0.68 -7.04
CA GLN A 38 16.52 -2.14 -6.96
C GLN A 38 15.57 -2.54 -5.83
N PHE A 39 15.69 -1.92 -4.65
CA PHE A 39 14.77 -2.16 -3.54
C PHE A 39 13.32 -1.83 -3.92
N VAL A 40 13.11 -0.68 -4.56
CA VAL A 40 11.78 -0.27 -5.01
C VAL A 40 11.26 -1.18 -6.12
N HIS A 41 12.11 -1.59 -7.07
CA HIS A 41 11.72 -2.53 -8.12
C HIS A 41 11.28 -3.88 -7.53
N ALA A 42 11.99 -4.42 -6.54
CA ALA A 42 11.56 -5.63 -5.85
C ALA A 42 10.15 -5.49 -5.23
N ALA A 43 9.81 -4.32 -4.68
CA ALA A 43 8.48 -4.04 -4.16
C ALA A 43 7.40 -3.96 -5.26
N VAL A 44 7.75 -3.40 -6.41
CA VAL A 44 6.88 -3.31 -7.59
C VAL A 44 6.65 -4.69 -8.20
N ASP A 45 7.71 -5.50 -8.33
CA ASP A 45 7.65 -6.84 -8.90
C ASP A 45 6.71 -7.74 -8.10
N GLU A 46 6.74 -7.69 -6.77
CA GLU A 46 5.81 -8.44 -5.92
C GLU A 46 4.35 -7.99 -6.09
N ALA A 47 4.10 -6.68 -6.28
CA ALA A 47 2.76 -6.17 -6.56
C ALA A 47 2.25 -6.64 -7.94
N LEU A 48 3.13 -6.65 -8.95
CA LEU A 48 2.79 -7.16 -10.29
C LEU A 48 2.54 -8.66 -10.29
N LYS A 49 3.32 -9.45 -9.53
CA LYS A 49 3.05 -10.88 -9.32
C LYS A 49 1.65 -11.10 -8.72
N LEU A 50 1.28 -10.29 -7.72
CA LEU A 50 -0.04 -10.37 -7.09
C LEU A 50 -1.16 -10.01 -8.07
N GLU A 51 -0.98 -8.95 -8.85
CA GLU A 51 -1.91 -8.56 -9.91
C GLU A 51 -2.11 -9.69 -10.92
N ALA A 52 -1.02 -10.28 -11.41
CA ALA A 52 -1.07 -11.38 -12.37
C ALA A 52 -1.71 -12.66 -11.78
N ALA A 53 -1.54 -12.92 -10.48
CA ALA A 53 -2.19 -14.03 -9.80
C ALA A 53 -3.70 -13.82 -9.65
N LEU A 54 -4.13 -12.62 -9.22
CA LEU A 54 -5.55 -12.25 -9.14
C LEU A 54 -6.22 -12.29 -10.51
N ALA A 55 -5.54 -11.80 -11.55
CA ALA A 55 -6.05 -11.77 -12.92
C ALA A 55 -6.29 -13.16 -13.54
N ARG A 56 -5.73 -14.24 -12.98
CA ARG A 56 -5.95 -15.62 -13.44
C ARG A 56 -7.21 -16.26 -12.87
N LEU A 57 -7.75 -15.73 -11.78
CA LEU A 57 -8.90 -16.31 -11.09
C LEU A 57 -10.22 -15.77 -11.66
N ARG A 58 -11.24 -16.62 -11.74
CA ARG A 58 -12.59 -16.27 -12.24
C ARG A 58 -13.69 -16.50 -11.20
N THR A 59 -13.30 -16.92 -10.01
CA THR A 59 -14.21 -17.20 -8.89
C THR A 59 -14.83 -15.93 -8.34
N ARG A 60 -16.06 -16.05 -7.83
CA ARG A 60 -16.78 -14.95 -7.16
C ARG A 60 -16.04 -14.43 -5.93
N HIS A 61 -15.44 -15.32 -5.16
CA HIS A 61 -14.71 -14.99 -3.94
C HIS A 61 -13.21 -15.14 -4.18
N LEU A 62 -12.49 -14.04 -3.99
CA LEU A 62 -11.02 -14.01 -4.06
C LEU A 62 -10.42 -13.72 -2.70
N ILE A 63 -9.40 -14.48 -2.33
CA ILE A 63 -8.59 -14.28 -1.13
C ILE A 63 -7.18 -13.92 -1.58
N ALA A 64 -6.65 -12.80 -1.07
CA ALA A 64 -5.24 -12.48 -1.20
C ALA A 64 -4.47 -13.01 0.01
N LEU A 65 -3.48 -13.87 -0.23
CA LEU A 65 -2.62 -14.45 0.80
C LEU A 65 -1.20 -13.91 0.67
N LEU A 66 -0.80 -13.08 1.63
CA LEU A 66 0.46 -12.34 1.61
C LEU A 66 1.33 -12.74 2.80
N HIS A 67 2.62 -12.41 2.75
CA HIS A 67 3.44 -12.37 3.97
C HIS A 67 3.57 -10.95 4.51
N TYR A 68 3.91 -9.98 3.66
CA TYR A 68 4.09 -8.56 4.04
C TYR A 68 2.75 -7.83 4.20
N ALA A 69 2.73 -6.80 5.04
CA ALA A 69 1.54 -5.99 5.28
C ALA A 69 1.21 -5.12 4.05
N PRO A 70 -0.03 -5.21 3.50
CA PRO A 70 -0.44 -4.37 2.38
C PRO A 70 -0.94 -2.98 2.82
N VAL A 71 -1.37 -2.84 4.08
CA VAL A 71 -1.92 -1.58 4.64
C VAL A 71 -1.16 -1.16 5.89
N GLN A 72 -1.09 0.15 6.14
CA GLN A 72 -0.41 0.68 7.32
C GLN A 72 -1.15 0.31 8.62
N ASP A 73 -2.48 0.16 8.57
CA ASP A 73 -3.33 -0.13 9.73
C ASP A 73 -2.83 -1.36 10.49
N THR A 74 -2.50 -2.44 9.78
CA THR A 74 -2.04 -3.69 10.39
C THR A 74 -0.57 -3.66 10.81
N ALA A 75 0.18 -2.63 10.42
CA ALA A 75 1.54 -2.35 10.87
C ALA A 75 1.58 -1.49 12.15
N GLN A 76 0.48 -0.85 12.54
CA GLN A 76 0.44 0.03 13.71
C GLN A 76 0.81 -0.74 15.00
N GLY A 77 1.79 -0.23 15.74
CA GLY A 77 2.35 -0.89 16.93
C GLY A 77 3.77 -1.43 16.73
N GLU A 78 4.22 -1.56 15.48
CA GLU A 78 5.64 -1.69 15.17
C GLU A 78 6.38 -0.34 15.35
N PRO A 79 7.71 -0.35 15.56
CA PRO A 79 8.52 0.86 15.50
C PRO A 79 8.43 1.54 14.12
N LEU A 80 8.30 2.87 14.10
CA LEU A 80 8.16 3.61 12.84
C LEU A 80 9.38 3.46 11.93
N GLU A 81 10.56 3.25 12.51
CA GLU A 81 11.83 3.03 11.83
C GLU A 81 11.80 1.79 10.93
N ILE A 82 10.94 0.81 11.24
CA ILE A 82 10.84 -0.43 10.48
C ILE A 82 9.62 -0.51 9.57
N PHE A 83 8.75 0.50 9.55
CA PHE A 83 7.57 0.53 8.67
C PHE A 83 7.89 0.23 7.20
N PRO A 84 8.99 0.74 6.62
CA PRO A 84 9.37 0.41 5.25
C PRO A 84 9.74 -1.06 5.03
N PHE A 85 10.10 -1.81 6.08
CA PHE A 85 10.59 -3.19 5.97
C PHE A 85 9.53 -4.24 6.34
N ILE A 86 8.40 -3.83 6.92
CA ILE A 86 7.28 -4.73 7.29
C ILE A 86 6.18 -4.80 6.22
N GLY A 87 6.10 -3.82 5.33
CA GLY A 87 5.04 -3.78 4.33
C GLY A 87 5.19 -2.68 3.29
N SER A 88 4.23 -2.66 2.36
CA SER A 88 4.21 -1.73 1.25
C SER A 88 2.77 -1.51 0.77
N SER A 89 2.36 -0.24 0.62
CA SER A 89 1.04 0.09 0.03
C SER A 89 0.95 -0.26 -1.46
N ARG A 90 2.05 -0.67 -2.11
CA ARG A 90 2.01 -1.21 -3.48
C ARG A 90 1.28 -2.55 -3.56
N LEU A 91 1.27 -3.33 -2.48
CA LEU A 91 0.49 -4.57 -2.40
C LEU A 91 -1.01 -4.29 -2.30
N GLU A 92 -1.39 -3.13 -1.76
CA GLU A 92 -2.78 -2.68 -1.67
C GLU A 92 -3.39 -2.38 -3.05
N GLU A 93 -2.57 -1.84 -3.97
CA GLU A 93 -3.03 -1.39 -5.29
C GLU A 93 -3.71 -2.50 -6.12
N PRO A 94 -3.11 -3.67 -6.35
CA PRO A 94 -3.78 -4.74 -7.07
C PRO A 94 -5.00 -5.26 -6.29
N ILE A 95 -4.95 -5.36 -4.96
CA ILE A 95 -6.10 -5.82 -4.15
C ILE A 95 -7.33 -4.94 -4.41
N ASN A 96 -7.13 -3.63 -4.51
CA ASN A 96 -8.21 -2.68 -4.74
C ASN A 96 -8.83 -2.74 -6.16
N ARG A 97 -8.19 -3.42 -7.12
CA ARG A 97 -8.66 -3.53 -8.52
C ARG A 97 -9.48 -4.79 -8.81
N TYR A 98 -9.48 -5.76 -7.90
CA TYR A 98 -10.17 -7.06 -8.06
C TYR A 98 -11.21 -7.24 -6.95
N PRO A 99 -12.22 -8.12 -7.13
CA PRO A 99 -13.24 -8.40 -6.11
C PRO A 99 -12.70 -9.29 -4.96
N VAL A 100 -11.64 -8.83 -4.30
CA VAL A 100 -11.04 -9.50 -3.14
C VAL A 100 -12.00 -9.41 -1.96
N SER A 101 -12.40 -10.58 -1.44
CA SER A 101 -13.30 -10.68 -0.29
C SER A 101 -12.56 -10.42 1.03
N LEU A 102 -11.32 -10.90 1.15
CA LEU A 102 -10.45 -10.62 2.30
C LEU A 102 -8.97 -10.81 1.95
N VAL A 103 -8.11 -10.19 2.76
CA VAL A 103 -6.66 -10.34 2.70
C VAL A 103 -6.13 -10.93 4.00
N LEU A 104 -5.22 -11.90 3.90
CA LEU A 104 -4.48 -12.45 5.03
C LEU A 104 -3.00 -12.11 4.85
N HIS A 105 -2.34 -11.61 5.90
CA HIS A 105 -0.90 -11.42 5.90
C HIS A 105 -0.26 -11.72 7.25
N GLY A 106 1.07 -11.80 7.30
CA GLY A 106 1.85 -11.95 8.52
C GLY A 106 2.84 -10.81 8.72
N HIS A 107 4.04 -11.16 9.18
CA HIS A 107 5.25 -10.32 9.31
C HIS A 107 5.19 -9.16 10.34
N ALA A 108 4.04 -8.49 10.51
CA ALA A 108 3.86 -7.45 11.52
C ALA A 108 3.52 -8.04 12.90
N HIS A 109 4.53 -8.51 13.61
CA HIS A 109 4.45 -9.22 14.90
C HIS A 109 3.93 -8.36 16.07
N ARG A 110 4.16 -7.06 16.04
CA ARG A 110 3.67 -6.05 17.00
C ARG A 110 2.59 -5.15 16.39
N GLY A 111 2.14 -5.47 15.18
CA GLY A 111 1.08 -4.76 14.47
C GLY A 111 -0.31 -4.94 15.08
N GLN A 112 -1.33 -4.55 14.31
CA GLN A 112 -2.75 -4.75 14.65
C GLN A 112 -3.32 -5.97 13.95
N LEU A 113 -4.32 -6.58 14.58
CA LEU A 113 -5.01 -7.77 14.07
C LEU A 113 -5.75 -7.51 12.75
N GLU A 114 -6.29 -6.31 12.58
CA GLU A 114 -7.20 -6.00 11.49
C GLU A 114 -6.94 -4.60 10.95
N GLY A 115 -7.17 -4.43 9.66
CA GLY A 115 -7.12 -3.17 8.95
C GLY A 115 -8.06 -3.20 7.75
N VAL A 116 -8.08 -2.12 6.99
CA VAL A 116 -8.94 -2.02 5.80
C VAL A 116 -8.17 -1.37 4.66
N THR A 117 -8.39 -1.86 3.43
CA THR A 117 -7.88 -1.18 2.24
C THR A 117 -8.73 0.06 1.94
N LYS A 118 -8.24 0.94 1.07
CA LYS A 118 -8.99 2.12 0.61
C LYS A 118 -10.31 1.77 -0.08
N SER A 119 -10.41 0.59 -0.71
CA SER A 119 -11.65 0.12 -1.33
C SER A 119 -12.58 -0.63 -0.35
N GLY A 120 -12.21 -0.75 0.93
CA GLY A 120 -13.04 -1.38 1.96
C GLY A 120 -12.77 -2.87 2.19
N VAL A 121 -11.74 -3.46 1.55
CA VAL A 121 -11.42 -4.88 1.74
C VAL A 121 -10.81 -5.09 3.12
N ARG A 122 -11.31 -6.08 3.87
CA ARG A 122 -10.79 -6.43 5.19
C ARG A 122 -9.41 -7.07 5.07
N VAL A 123 -8.46 -6.57 5.86
CA VAL A 123 -7.10 -7.09 5.94
C VAL A 123 -6.87 -7.66 7.34
N TYR A 124 -6.43 -8.91 7.43
CA TYR A 124 -6.18 -9.59 8.70
C TYR A 124 -4.71 -9.96 8.83
N ASN A 125 -4.11 -9.50 9.93
CA ASN A 125 -2.77 -9.88 10.33
C ASN A 125 -2.83 -11.15 11.18
N VAL A 126 -2.36 -12.25 10.60
CA VAL A 126 -2.31 -13.58 11.21
C VAL A 126 -0.90 -13.95 11.67
N SER A 127 -0.03 -12.95 11.92
CA SER A 127 1.30 -13.17 12.48
C SER A 127 1.25 -13.95 13.78
N LEU A 128 1.98 -15.06 13.86
CA LEU A 128 2.00 -15.92 15.05
C LEU A 128 2.30 -15.17 16.36
N PRO A 129 3.32 -14.29 16.45
CA PRO A 129 3.58 -13.55 17.69
C PRO A 129 2.46 -12.58 18.09
N LEU A 130 1.77 -12.00 17.09
CA LEU A 130 0.61 -11.15 17.34
C LEU A 130 -0.55 -11.98 17.87
N LEU A 131 -0.85 -13.12 17.25
CA LEU A 131 -1.93 -14.01 17.70
C LEU A 131 -1.68 -14.54 19.10
N ALA A 132 -0.45 -14.99 19.40
CA ALA A 132 -0.08 -15.49 20.72
C ALA A 132 -0.25 -14.44 21.82
N ARG A 133 0.10 -13.18 21.54
CA ARG A 133 -0.08 -12.07 22.50
C ARG A 133 -1.53 -11.64 22.65
N SER A 134 -2.26 -11.54 21.54
CA SER A 134 -3.65 -11.06 21.54
C SER A 134 -4.63 -12.09 22.06
N PHE A 135 -4.27 -13.37 21.99
CA PHE A 135 -5.14 -14.50 22.30
C PHE A 135 -4.42 -15.55 23.16
N PRO A 136 -4.01 -15.21 24.40
CA PRO A 136 -3.19 -16.10 25.23
C PRO A 136 -3.91 -17.40 25.62
N ASP A 137 -5.24 -17.38 25.70
CA ASP A 137 -6.05 -18.50 26.21
C ASP A 137 -6.65 -19.40 25.11
N ARG A 138 -6.16 -19.29 23.86
CA ARG A 138 -6.66 -20.12 22.74
C ARG A 138 -5.57 -20.42 21.72
N PRO A 139 -5.77 -21.43 20.84
CA PRO A 139 -4.82 -21.74 19.78
C PRO A 139 -4.49 -20.53 18.90
N THR A 140 -3.23 -20.45 18.47
CA THR A 140 -2.68 -19.32 17.72
C THR A 140 -2.96 -19.40 16.22
N PHE A 141 -4.24 -19.60 15.87
CA PHE A 141 -4.74 -19.52 14.50
C PHE A 141 -6.08 -18.80 14.47
N ARG A 142 -6.49 -18.35 13.29
CA ARG A 142 -7.77 -17.71 13.02
C ARG A 142 -8.51 -18.54 11.98
N VAL A 143 -9.81 -18.72 12.20
CA VAL A 143 -10.71 -19.34 11.23
C VAL A 143 -11.50 -18.21 10.55
N PHE A 144 -11.57 -18.26 9.23
CA PHE A 144 -12.34 -17.32 8.42
C PHE A 144 -13.31 -18.14 7.57
N GLU A 145 -14.59 -17.81 7.67
CA GLU A 145 -15.63 -18.45 6.88
C GLU A 145 -15.86 -17.63 5.61
N VAL A 146 -15.77 -18.29 4.46
CA VAL A 146 -16.00 -17.69 3.15
C VAL A 146 -17.04 -18.54 2.43
N PRO A 147 -18.14 -17.94 1.93
CA PRO A 147 -19.13 -18.68 1.16
C PRO A 147 -18.48 -19.34 -0.05
N ALA A 148 -18.61 -20.66 -0.17
CA ALA A 148 -18.28 -21.38 -1.39
C ALA A 148 -19.47 -21.25 -2.36
N GLY A 149 -19.19 -21.02 -3.64
CA GLY A 149 -20.24 -20.89 -4.65
C GLY A 149 -19.69 -21.14 -6.05
N GLU A 150 -20.53 -21.76 -6.89
CA GLU A 150 -20.22 -22.00 -8.30
C GLU A 150 -20.00 -20.68 -9.04
N SER A 151 -19.05 -20.68 -9.96
CA SER A 151 -18.84 -19.55 -10.86
C SER A 151 -20.05 -19.42 -11.79
N ASP A 152 -21.03 -18.61 -11.42
CA ASP A 152 -21.97 -18.08 -12.41
C ASP A 152 -21.12 -17.30 -13.41
N GLY A 153 -20.95 -17.84 -14.62
CA GLY A 153 -19.98 -17.43 -15.64
C GLY A 153 -20.10 -16.00 -16.17
N GLU A 154 -20.77 -15.09 -15.46
CA GLU A 154 -20.87 -13.68 -15.79
C GLU A 154 -19.70 -12.92 -15.16
N THR A 155 -18.57 -12.96 -15.85
CA THR A 155 -17.42 -12.11 -15.53
C THR A 155 -17.84 -10.65 -15.74
N ARG A 156 -18.12 -9.90 -14.67
CA ARG A 156 -18.20 -8.43 -14.79
C ARG A 156 -16.79 -7.90 -15.03
N PRO A 157 -16.51 -7.25 -16.16
CA PRO A 157 -15.20 -6.66 -16.39
C PRO A 157 -14.93 -5.59 -15.34
N ALA A 158 -13.69 -5.55 -14.85
CA ALA A 158 -13.19 -4.46 -14.04
C ALA A 158 -13.35 -3.14 -14.83
N HIS A 159 -14.14 -2.22 -14.26
CA HIS A 159 -14.24 -0.80 -14.61
C HIS A 159 -14.16 -0.48 -16.12
N SER A 160 -15.30 -0.56 -16.83
CA SER A 160 -15.49 0.33 -17.97
C SER A 160 -15.57 1.75 -17.40
N THR A 161 -14.58 2.58 -17.70
CA THR A 161 -14.66 4.03 -17.51
C THR A 161 -15.87 4.56 -18.28
N GLN A 162 -16.99 4.73 -17.61
CA GLN A 162 -18.06 5.57 -18.15
C GLN A 162 -17.60 7.02 -18.01
N SER A 163 -17.02 7.54 -19.09
CA SER A 163 -16.83 8.97 -19.27
C SER A 163 -18.20 9.64 -19.25
N SER A 164 -18.53 10.35 -18.16
CA SER A 164 -19.61 11.33 -18.21
C SER A 164 -19.20 12.49 -19.12
N PRO A 165 -20.10 12.99 -20.00
CA PRO A 165 -19.81 14.17 -20.82
C PRO A 165 -19.68 15.41 -19.92
N PRO A 166 -18.84 16.41 -20.29
CA PRO A 166 -18.71 17.62 -19.49
C PRO A 166 -20.01 18.43 -19.58
N ALA A 167 -20.61 18.69 -18.42
CA ALA A 167 -21.66 19.70 -18.28
C ALA A 167 -21.06 21.09 -18.54
N GLY A 168 -21.81 21.88 -19.31
CA GLY A 168 -21.38 23.16 -19.86
C GLY A 168 -21.08 24.27 -18.84
N SER A 169 -20.39 25.26 -19.38
CA SER A 169 -19.93 26.51 -18.80
C SER A 169 -20.99 27.30 -18.03
N ALA A 170 -20.63 27.73 -16.82
CA ALA A 170 -21.18 28.93 -16.19
C ALA A 170 -20.02 29.75 -15.63
N GLY A 171 -19.96 31.03 -16.04
CA GLY A 171 -18.82 31.92 -15.82
C GLY A 171 -18.58 32.28 -14.35
N GLY A 172 -17.31 32.23 -13.97
CA GLY A 172 -16.76 32.82 -12.75
C GLY A 172 -15.68 33.84 -13.15
N ARG A 173 -15.75 35.04 -12.55
CA ARG A 173 -14.99 36.24 -12.91
C ARG A 173 -13.46 36.07 -12.76
N PRO A 174 -12.64 36.86 -13.48
CA PRO A 174 -11.18 36.83 -13.33
C PRO A 174 -10.74 37.32 -11.95
N TYR A 175 -9.73 36.66 -11.40
CA TYR A 175 -8.96 37.12 -10.24
C TYR A 175 -8.02 38.24 -10.66
N GLU A 176 -8.22 39.46 -10.15
CA GLU A 176 -7.24 40.55 -10.21
C GLU A 176 -6.32 40.49 -9.00
N PRO A 177 -4.99 40.57 -9.17
CA PRO A 177 -4.07 40.73 -8.05
C PRO A 177 -4.04 42.20 -7.61
N SER A 178 -4.35 42.47 -6.34
CA SER A 178 -4.21 43.81 -5.77
C SER A 178 -2.73 44.19 -5.62
N ALA A 179 -2.34 45.26 -6.28
CA ALA A 179 -1.10 45.99 -6.00
C ALA A 179 -1.27 46.73 -4.67
N ASP A 180 -0.54 46.29 -3.64
CA ASP A 180 -0.01 47.12 -2.54
C ASP A 180 0.68 46.23 -1.50
N VAL A 181 1.95 45.90 -1.75
CA VAL A 181 3.03 45.92 -0.75
C VAL A 181 4.35 46.07 -1.52
N MET A 182 4.74 47.33 -1.79
CA MET A 182 6.14 47.65 -2.06
C MET A 182 6.53 48.88 -1.23
N ALA A 183 7.56 48.68 -0.40
CA ALA A 183 8.51 49.65 0.15
C ALA A 183 8.90 49.14 1.55
N ARG A 184 10.14 48.98 2.00
CA ARG A 184 11.54 49.37 1.67
C ARG A 184 12.37 48.62 2.75
N ASP A 185 13.68 48.47 2.79
CA ASP A 185 14.84 48.87 1.98
C ASP A 185 16.01 47.97 2.44
N ASP A 186 17.07 48.02 1.64
CA ASP A 186 18.42 47.51 1.82
C ASP A 186 18.98 47.42 3.25
N THR A 187 19.77 46.37 3.50
CA THR A 187 21.15 46.55 3.97
C THR A 187 22.00 45.32 3.62
N ALA A 188 23.04 45.59 2.83
CA ALA A 188 24.11 44.68 2.51
C ALA A 188 24.87 44.21 3.77
N VAL A 189 25.29 42.94 3.78
CA VAL A 189 26.32 42.43 4.69
C VAL A 189 27.57 42.15 3.86
N PRO A 190 28.74 42.75 4.19
CA PRO A 190 29.94 42.63 3.38
C PRO A 190 30.66 41.29 3.61
N LEU A 191 31.26 40.77 2.55
CA LEU A 191 32.26 39.71 2.59
C LEU A 191 33.54 40.25 3.23
N GLY A 192 33.85 39.79 4.44
CA GLY A 192 35.12 40.03 5.13
C GLY A 192 36.05 38.82 5.03
N VAL A 193 37.19 39.02 4.38
CA VAL A 193 38.36 38.12 4.36
C VAL A 193 39.16 38.34 5.65
N GLY A 194 39.66 37.28 6.31
CA GLY A 194 40.57 37.45 7.45
C GLY A 194 41.00 36.22 8.25
N ALA A 195 41.93 35.44 7.69
CA ALA A 195 43.10 34.80 8.32
C ALA A 195 43.02 33.89 9.59
N SER A 196 43.61 32.70 9.40
CA SER A 196 44.68 32.09 10.24
C SER A 196 44.35 31.53 11.63
N GLY A 197 44.39 30.20 11.74
CA GLY A 197 44.69 29.47 12.97
C GLY A 197 45.23 28.08 12.65
N ARG A 198 46.55 27.90 12.77
CA ARG A 198 47.26 26.62 12.61
C ARG A 198 47.10 25.74 13.84
N ASN A 199 47.19 24.43 13.60
CA ASN A 199 47.64 23.40 14.55
C ASN A 199 48.76 23.90 15.48
N ILE A 200 48.52 23.79 16.79
CA ILE A 200 49.19 22.91 17.77
C ILE A 200 48.37 22.89 19.06
#